data_AF-A0A812ZLK8-F1
#
_entry.id   AF-A0A812ZLK8-F1
#
_cell.length_a   1.000
_cell.length_b   1.000
_cell.length_c   1.000
_cell.angle_alpha   90.00
_cell.angle_beta   90.00
_cell.angle_gamma   90.00
#
_symmetry.space_group_name_H-M   'P 1'
#
loop_
_entity.id
_entity.type
_entity.pdbx_description
1 polymer ?
#
loop_
_entity_poly.entity_id
_entity_poly.type
_entity_poly.pdbx_seq_one_letter_code
_entity_poly.pdbx_strand_id
1 'polypeptide(L)'
;MCPSLYIWQPQRVASSAAVERTMPPKAVSTKDKAAKRKEKLFSQAKAVLKVDPEAVKRRLDEVTNQQKLDVHHEVLKETQDEVEDHFEFITNLQALNQALRERDHKRERAQDSVMNMFATKCLSTVHAWLLSQFAFRLIERILLSIDDTLDSNQNGLYLLCYSIYAVILAIVVPPIQKGLSRVDNFDKYTRRHALVDLQVKALPMIMAWAFKDVVQYFLNYTDPDNNVVWNELAVTAGLVIVVAFLQHLPPVSRAGAELAAATPNNSIMNRYLTLPSTMFLGTGYAFNQLATYVVDVLSKVADDNNSDGSTGQNAATIFKVMFQVTYFGLMAFAVIRFDAWFQARKEMALKKEEDAEEDDDYVTAFEIEVANDIGDTVTHATAFVYGWGFSDTLRVMYFPFFNGCTTISWSSCPQSPQYPQVWYYAMLSSIILGSYMKQLSMQEYRSTHSKSYRTLMITAMSLTVGWGWMDVCNSTTTFFISEWMKTHTTLWSIPIIYFILLVFVYAILTEIYFQILDEMRFLKRERSEFQENFPTIPASVRLYQGSKHDLNDLEQALPRAADEAADKKDLHL
;
A
#
# COMPACT_ATOMS: atom_id res chain seq x y z
N MET A 1 9.90 20.16 46.91
CA MET A 1 8.48 20.07 47.32
C MET A 1 7.75 19.38 46.18
N CYS A 2 7.52 18.08 46.30
CA CYS A 2 6.94 17.23 45.26
C CYS A 2 5.53 16.80 45.69
N PRO A 3 4.48 16.97 44.87
CA PRO A 3 3.21 16.32 45.12
C PRO A 3 3.23 14.90 44.55
N SER A 4 2.89 13.95 45.42
CA SER A 4 2.80 12.52 45.18
C SER A 4 1.65 12.15 44.24
N LEU A 5 1.96 11.37 43.20
CA LEU A 5 1.01 10.64 42.36
C LEU A 5 0.31 9.55 43.18
N TYR A 6 -1.00 9.70 43.35
CA TYR A 6 -1.89 8.65 43.88
C TYR A 6 -2.12 7.59 42.80
N ILE A 7 -1.66 6.38 43.10
CA ILE A 7 -1.90 5.15 42.33
C ILE A 7 -3.35 4.73 42.57
N TRP A 8 -4.15 4.71 41.50
CA TRP A 8 -5.47 4.12 41.47
C TRP A 8 -5.35 2.59 41.54
N GLN A 9 -5.77 2.00 42.66
CA GLN A 9 -6.01 0.56 42.79
C GLN A 9 -7.43 0.24 42.27
N PRO A 10 -7.61 -0.71 41.35
CA PRO A 10 -8.95 -1.19 41.01
C PRO A 10 -9.48 -2.10 42.13
N GLN A 11 -10.64 -1.74 42.65
CA GLN A 11 -11.44 -2.53 43.60
C GLN A 11 -11.72 -3.94 43.05
N ARG A 12 -11.44 -4.95 43.89
CA ARG A 12 -12.02 -6.29 43.76
C ARG A 12 -13.52 -6.19 44.04
N VAL A 13 -14.35 -6.43 43.04
CA VAL A 13 -15.76 -6.77 43.25
C VAL A 13 -15.89 -8.29 43.23
N ALA A 14 -16.57 -8.78 44.25
CA ALA A 14 -16.77 -10.19 44.56
C ALA A 14 -17.62 -10.91 43.52
N SER A 15 -17.34 -12.21 43.44
CA SER A 15 -18.04 -13.26 42.73
C SER A 15 -19.56 -13.28 42.95
N SER A 16 -20.31 -13.38 41.85
CA SER A 16 -21.66 -13.96 41.88
C SER A 16 -21.84 -14.92 40.70
N ALA A 17 -22.09 -16.18 41.06
CA ALA A 17 -22.84 -17.22 40.33
C ALA A 17 -22.44 -17.53 38.88
N ALA A 18 -21.92 -18.74 38.72
CA ALA A 18 -21.73 -19.45 37.48
C ALA A 18 -22.99 -19.47 36.60
N VAL A 19 -22.88 -18.93 35.40
CA VAL A 19 -23.63 -19.39 34.24
C VAL A 19 -22.60 -20.00 33.31
N GLU A 20 -22.62 -21.32 33.23
CA GLU A 20 -21.80 -22.15 32.36
C GLU A 20 -22.22 -21.90 30.90
N ARG A 21 -21.76 -20.78 30.34
CA ARG A 21 -21.79 -20.56 28.89
C ARG A 21 -20.65 -21.38 28.30
N THR A 22 -21.00 -22.53 27.74
CA THR A 22 -20.18 -23.26 26.79
C THR A 22 -19.59 -22.28 25.79
N MET A 23 -18.28 -22.06 25.85
CA MET A 23 -17.57 -21.32 24.82
C MET A 23 -17.82 -22.02 23.49
N PRO A 24 -18.21 -21.30 22.42
CA PRO A 24 -18.23 -21.90 21.09
C PRO A 24 -16.82 -22.43 20.78
N PRO A 25 -16.70 -23.61 20.14
CA PRO A 25 -15.41 -24.19 19.84
C PRO A 25 -14.57 -23.16 19.08
N LYS A 26 -13.34 -22.92 19.56
CA LYS A 26 -12.36 -22.03 18.90
C LYS A 26 -12.37 -22.31 17.41
N ALA A 27 -12.83 -21.35 16.62
CA ALA A 27 -12.82 -21.43 15.17
C ALA A 27 -11.40 -21.75 14.72
N VAL A 28 -11.20 -22.99 14.25
CA VAL A 28 -9.90 -23.46 13.75
C VAL A 28 -9.55 -22.58 12.57
N SER A 29 -8.53 -21.73 12.76
CA SER A 29 -7.97 -20.86 11.74
C SER A 29 -7.82 -21.63 10.42
N THR A 30 -8.25 -21.04 9.30
CA THR A 30 -8.06 -21.60 7.94
C THR A 30 -6.61 -22.00 7.67
N LYS A 31 -5.66 -21.36 8.37
CA LYS A 31 -4.23 -21.68 8.37
C LYS A 31 -3.89 -23.00 9.07
N ASP A 32 -4.54 -23.31 10.19
CA ASP A 32 -4.38 -24.59 10.90
C ASP A 32 -5.02 -25.74 10.12
N LYS A 33 -6.12 -25.48 9.41
CA LYS A 33 -6.72 -26.46 8.49
C LYS A 33 -5.77 -26.76 7.31
N ALA A 34 -5.15 -25.75 6.72
CA ALA A 34 -4.20 -25.93 5.61
C ALA A 34 -2.88 -26.61 6.05
N ALA A 35 -2.36 -26.26 7.24
CA ALA A 35 -1.16 -26.88 7.80
C ALA A 35 -1.40 -28.34 8.18
N LYS A 36 -2.51 -28.66 8.87
CA LYS A 36 -2.91 -30.04 9.16
C LYS A 36 -3.16 -30.85 7.89
N ARG A 37 -3.74 -30.24 6.85
CA ARG A 37 -3.93 -30.89 5.55
C ARG A 37 -2.58 -31.19 4.88
N LYS A 38 -1.62 -30.26 4.91
CA LYS A 38 -0.26 -30.48 4.41
C LYS A 38 0.47 -31.60 5.16
N GLU A 39 0.41 -31.60 6.49
CA GLU A 39 1.07 -32.62 7.33
C GLU A 39 0.43 -34.00 7.12
N LYS A 40 -0.91 -34.06 7.00
CA LYS A 40 -1.64 -35.27 6.63
C LYS A 40 -1.20 -35.80 5.25
N LEU A 41 -1.15 -34.94 4.23
CA LEU A 41 -0.69 -35.30 2.87
C LEU A 41 0.77 -35.77 2.87
N PHE A 42 1.66 -35.16 3.67
CA PHE A 42 3.05 -35.59 3.81
C PHE A 42 3.21 -36.92 4.55
N SER A 43 2.37 -37.17 5.57
CA SER A 43 2.38 -38.44 6.29
C SER A 43 1.82 -39.59 5.44
N GLN A 44 0.78 -39.33 4.63
CA GLN A 44 0.23 -40.27 3.66
C GLN A 44 1.26 -40.57 2.56
N ALA A 45 1.94 -39.54 2.04
CA ALA A 45 3.02 -39.69 1.06
C ALA A 45 4.19 -40.58 1.53
N LYS A 46 4.48 -40.58 2.83
CA LYS A 46 5.61 -41.36 3.40
C LYS A 46 5.27 -42.84 3.63
N ALA A 47 4.00 -43.24 3.50
CA ALA A 47 3.52 -44.57 3.85
C ALA A 47 3.30 -45.52 2.64
N VAL A 48 3.64 -45.09 1.43
CA VAL A 48 3.18 -45.68 0.15
C VAL A 48 3.97 -46.91 -0.32
N LEU A 49 5.08 -47.29 0.31
CA LEU A 49 5.82 -48.49 -0.07
C LEU A 49 5.65 -49.58 0.99
N LYS A 50 4.81 -50.57 0.70
CA LYS A 50 4.58 -51.74 1.56
C LYS A 50 4.96 -53.08 0.92
N VAL A 51 5.16 -53.14 -0.39
CA VAL A 51 5.33 -54.41 -1.10
C VAL A 51 6.67 -54.46 -1.82
N ASP A 52 7.37 -55.59 -1.68
CA ASP A 52 8.66 -55.84 -2.31
C ASP A 52 8.42 -56.60 -3.65
N PRO A 53 8.70 -55.98 -4.81
CA PRO A 53 8.36 -56.55 -6.13
C PRO A 53 9.09 -57.86 -6.43
N GLU A 54 10.25 -58.11 -5.81
CA GLU A 54 10.95 -59.39 -5.95
C GLU A 54 10.26 -60.52 -5.18
N ALA A 55 9.62 -60.21 -4.05
CA ALA A 55 8.90 -61.19 -3.24
C ALA A 55 7.60 -61.64 -3.93
N VAL A 56 6.90 -60.72 -4.59
CA VAL A 56 5.69 -61.02 -5.38
C VAL A 56 6.03 -61.89 -6.60
N LYS A 57 7.15 -61.59 -7.28
CA LYS A 57 7.62 -62.39 -8.43
C LYS A 57 7.99 -63.81 -8.03
N ARG A 58 8.69 -64.01 -6.90
CA ARG A 58 9.00 -65.35 -6.36
C ARG A 58 7.74 -66.15 -6.01
N ARG A 59 6.72 -65.50 -5.43
CA ARG A 59 5.42 -66.15 -5.15
C ARG A 59 4.69 -66.60 -6.43
N LEU A 60 4.83 -65.86 -7.53
CA LEU A 60 4.22 -66.25 -8.82
C LEU A 60 4.95 -67.42 -9.48
N ASP A 61 6.28 -67.48 -9.34
CA ASP A 61 7.12 -68.50 -9.98
C ASP A 61 7.04 -69.87 -9.27
N GLU A 62 6.66 -69.93 -7.99
CA GLU A 62 6.62 -71.16 -7.17
C GLU A 62 5.31 -71.99 -7.28
N VAL A 63 4.26 -71.51 -7.97
CA VAL A 63 2.90 -72.11 -7.91
C VAL A 63 2.57 -73.00 -9.12
N THR A 64 2.10 -74.24 -8.85
CA THR A 64 1.71 -75.26 -9.86
C THR A 64 0.31 -75.01 -10.45
N ASN A 65 0.04 -75.56 -11.64
CA ASN A 65 -1.06 -75.19 -12.57
C ASN A 65 -2.51 -75.10 -12.01
N GLN A 66 -2.83 -75.72 -10.87
CA GLN A 66 -4.18 -75.67 -10.27
C GLN A 66 -4.35 -74.68 -9.12
N GLN A 67 -3.27 -74.28 -8.43
CA GLN A 67 -3.28 -73.22 -7.40
C GLN A 67 -3.00 -71.83 -7.99
N LYS A 68 -2.67 -71.76 -9.29
CA LYS A 68 -2.29 -70.53 -9.99
C LYS A 68 -3.38 -69.47 -10.03
N LEU A 69 -4.65 -69.87 -10.05
CA LEU A 69 -5.77 -68.93 -10.24
C LEU A 69 -6.01 -68.07 -9.00
N ASP A 70 -6.03 -68.69 -7.82
CA ASP A 70 -6.28 -68.00 -6.54
C ASP A 70 -5.10 -67.09 -6.17
N VAL A 71 -3.87 -67.57 -6.36
CA VAL A 71 -2.65 -66.76 -6.13
C VAL A 71 -2.54 -65.61 -7.14
N HIS A 72 -2.93 -65.80 -8.40
CA HIS A 72 -3.03 -64.68 -9.35
C HIS A 72 -4.06 -63.65 -8.91
N HIS A 73 -5.20 -64.08 -8.37
CA HIS A 73 -6.25 -63.17 -7.97
C HIS A 73 -5.86 -62.34 -6.74
N GLU A 74 -5.14 -62.96 -5.80
CA GLU A 74 -4.59 -62.31 -4.61
C GLU A 74 -3.48 -61.31 -4.98
N VAL A 75 -2.55 -61.69 -5.86
CA VAL A 75 -1.49 -60.78 -6.35
C VAL A 75 -2.04 -59.64 -7.20
N LEU A 76 -3.08 -59.89 -8.02
CA LEU A 76 -3.77 -58.82 -8.75
C LEU A 76 -4.44 -57.83 -7.80
N LYS A 77 -5.00 -58.31 -6.69
CA LYS A 77 -5.62 -57.45 -5.67
C LYS A 77 -4.57 -56.64 -4.92
N GLU A 78 -3.47 -57.25 -4.49
CA GLU A 78 -2.35 -56.54 -3.84
C GLU A 78 -1.72 -55.48 -4.77
N THR A 79 -1.52 -55.80 -6.05
CA THR A 79 -0.99 -54.84 -7.03
C THR A 79 -2.00 -53.76 -7.42
N GLN A 80 -3.30 -54.07 -7.44
CA GLN A 80 -4.35 -53.07 -7.64
C GLN A 80 -4.40 -52.09 -6.46
N ASP A 81 -4.31 -52.57 -5.22
CA ASP A 81 -4.27 -51.73 -4.02
C ASP A 81 -3.03 -50.83 -4.01
N GLU A 82 -1.85 -51.35 -4.41
CA GLU A 82 -0.61 -50.55 -4.53
C GLU A 82 -0.69 -49.50 -5.65
N VAL A 83 -1.32 -49.83 -6.78
CA VAL A 83 -1.60 -48.88 -7.87
C VAL A 83 -2.58 -47.80 -7.38
N GLU A 84 -3.61 -48.15 -6.61
CA GLU A 84 -4.53 -47.18 -6.01
C GLU A 84 -3.82 -46.24 -5.02
N ASP A 85 -2.94 -46.76 -4.16
CA ASP A 85 -2.12 -45.97 -3.24
C ASP A 85 -1.18 -45.02 -4.00
N HIS A 86 -0.56 -45.48 -5.10
CA HIS A 86 0.23 -44.62 -5.99
C HIS A 86 -0.60 -43.54 -6.66
N PHE A 87 -1.82 -43.85 -7.09
CA PHE A 87 -2.75 -42.85 -7.64
C PHE A 87 -3.16 -41.82 -6.58
N GLU A 88 -3.43 -42.23 -5.33
CA GLU A 88 -3.73 -41.30 -4.23
C GLU A 88 -2.51 -40.39 -3.97
N PHE A 89 -1.30 -40.95 -3.93
CA PHE A 89 -0.06 -40.18 -3.76
C PHE A 89 0.16 -39.16 -4.88
N ILE A 90 0.00 -39.56 -6.15
CA ILE A 90 0.13 -38.67 -7.30
C ILE A 90 -0.91 -37.54 -7.22
N THR A 91 -2.16 -37.87 -6.88
CA THR A 91 -3.24 -36.89 -6.72
C THR A 91 -2.93 -35.90 -5.59
N ASN A 92 -2.43 -36.39 -4.47
CA ASN A 92 -2.05 -35.59 -3.31
C ASN A 92 -0.85 -34.66 -3.63
N LEU A 93 0.15 -35.15 -4.37
CA LEU A 93 1.26 -34.32 -4.87
C LEU A 93 0.78 -33.25 -5.84
N GLN A 94 -0.18 -33.56 -6.71
CA GLN A 94 -0.77 -32.59 -7.64
C GLN A 94 -1.57 -31.52 -6.93
N ALA A 95 -2.39 -31.90 -5.94
CA ALA A 95 -3.14 -30.95 -5.11
C ALA A 95 -2.18 -30.04 -4.34
N LEU A 96 -1.07 -30.58 -3.83
CA LEU A 96 -0.01 -29.80 -3.19
C LEU A 96 0.66 -28.84 -4.19
N ASN A 97 0.99 -29.31 -5.39
CA ASN A 97 1.61 -28.48 -6.44
C ASN A 97 0.68 -27.32 -6.85
N GLN A 98 -0.61 -27.57 -7.05
CA GLN A 98 -1.58 -26.51 -7.33
C GLN A 98 -1.68 -25.52 -6.16
N ALA A 99 -1.75 -26.00 -4.92
CA ALA A 99 -1.82 -25.11 -3.76
C ALA A 99 -0.56 -24.23 -3.63
N LEU A 100 0.61 -24.76 -3.98
CA LEU A 100 1.85 -23.98 -4.07
C LEU A 100 1.79 -22.94 -5.18
N ARG A 101 1.31 -23.29 -6.38
CA ARG A 101 1.14 -22.34 -7.50
C ARG A 101 0.13 -21.22 -7.19
N GLU A 102 -1.00 -21.55 -6.58
CA GLU A 102 -1.99 -20.56 -6.16
C GLU A 102 -1.43 -19.60 -5.10
N ARG A 103 -0.62 -20.12 -4.17
CA ARG A 103 0.09 -19.32 -3.18
C ARG A 103 1.10 -18.39 -3.85
N ASP A 104 1.87 -18.89 -4.80
CA ASP A 104 2.85 -18.09 -5.55
C ASP A 104 2.14 -16.99 -6.36
N HIS A 105 1.04 -17.32 -7.05
CA HIS A 105 0.19 -16.32 -7.71
C HIS A 105 -0.34 -15.23 -6.78
N LYS A 106 -0.79 -15.59 -5.57
CA LYS A 106 -1.24 -14.60 -4.59
C LYS A 106 -0.10 -13.69 -4.15
N ARG A 107 1.09 -14.25 -3.91
CA ARG A 107 2.29 -13.49 -3.55
C ARG A 107 2.69 -12.54 -4.67
N GLU A 108 2.62 -12.99 -5.91
CA GLU A 108 2.95 -12.20 -7.09
C GLU A 108 1.98 -11.04 -7.32
N ARG A 109 0.66 -11.29 -7.26
CA ARG A 109 -0.33 -10.20 -7.35
C ARG A 109 -0.11 -9.14 -6.28
N ALA A 110 0.27 -9.58 -5.07
CA ALA A 110 0.63 -8.68 -3.99
C ALA A 110 1.93 -7.91 -4.29
N GLN A 111 2.93 -8.53 -4.93
CA GLN A 111 4.16 -7.85 -5.35
C GLN A 111 3.91 -6.81 -6.43
N ASP A 112 3.15 -7.16 -7.48
CA ASP A 112 2.80 -6.25 -8.56
C ASP A 112 2.02 -5.03 -8.03
N SER A 113 1.04 -5.28 -7.15
CA SER A 113 0.28 -4.21 -6.49
C SER A 113 1.19 -3.29 -5.66
N VAL A 114 2.14 -3.87 -4.92
CA VAL A 114 3.10 -3.11 -4.11
C VAL A 114 4.06 -2.29 -4.96
N MET A 115 4.62 -2.86 -6.03
CA MET A 115 5.52 -2.15 -6.95
C MET A 115 4.80 -0.99 -7.65
N ASN A 116 3.59 -1.25 -8.15
CA ASN A 116 2.77 -0.22 -8.78
C ASN A 116 2.43 0.90 -7.79
N MET A 117 2.02 0.57 -6.56
CA MET A 117 1.74 1.55 -5.52
C MET A 117 2.98 2.37 -5.18
N PHE A 118 4.15 1.72 -5.02
CA PHE A 118 5.41 2.39 -4.72
C PHE A 118 5.81 3.37 -5.83
N ALA A 119 5.85 2.91 -7.08
CA ALA A 119 6.21 3.73 -8.23
C ALA A 119 5.24 4.91 -8.37
N THR A 120 3.94 4.62 -8.34
CA THR A 120 2.91 5.64 -8.45
C THR A 120 3.05 6.72 -7.37
N LYS A 121 3.17 6.33 -6.09
CA LYS A 121 3.26 7.28 -4.97
C LYS A 121 4.55 8.10 -5.04
N CYS A 122 5.67 7.47 -5.33
CA CYS A 122 6.97 8.15 -5.49
C CYS A 122 6.92 9.19 -6.62
N LEU A 123 6.55 8.77 -7.84
CA LEU A 123 6.54 9.64 -9.01
C LEU A 123 5.48 10.75 -8.90
N SER A 124 4.30 10.43 -8.34
CA SER A 124 3.24 11.41 -8.10
C SER A 124 3.64 12.47 -7.08
N THR A 125 4.45 12.11 -6.07
CA THR A 125 4.95 13.06 -5.06
C THR A 125 5.86 14.09 -5.70
N VAL A 126 6.81 13.65 -6.52
CA VAL A 126 7.74 14.54 -7.25
C VAL A 126 6.96 15.45 -8.20
N HIS A 127 6.02 14.89 -8.97
CA HIS A 127 5.21 15.66 -9.91
C HIS A 127 4.31 16.69 -9.19
N ALA A 128 3.65 16.29 -8.10
CA ALA A 128 2.79 17.17 -7.31
C ALA A 128 3.56 18.37 -6.75
N TRP A 129 4.75 18.13 -6.20
CA TRP A 129 5.60 19.21 -5.70
C TRP A 129 6.00 20.17 -6.83
N LEU A 130 6.49 19.66 -7.96
CA LEU A 130 6.99 20.50 -9.04
C LEU A 130 5.87 21.34 -9.69
N LEU A 131 4.67 20.75 -9.82
CA LEU A 131 3.48 21.46 -10.29
C LEU A 131 3.05 22.54 -9.29
N SER A 132 3.09 22.25 -7.99
CA SER A 132 2.79 23.23 -6.93
C SER A 132 3.75 24.42 -6.99
N GLN A 133 5.06 24.16 -7.11
CA GLN A 133 6.07 25.23 -7.22
C GLN A 133 5.89 26.06 -8.48
N PHE A 134 5.66 25.43 -9.63
CA PHE A 134 5.39 26.15 -10.88
C PHE A 134 4.15 27.05 -10.76
N ALA A 135 3.03 26.48 -10.30
CA ALA A 135 1.78 27.22 -10.17
C ALA A 135 1.88 28.37 -9.17
N PHE A 136 2.53 28.14 -8.02
CA PHE A 136 2.82 29.16 -7.04
C PHE A 136 3.60 30.33 -7.65
N ARG A 137 4.73 30.06 -8.31
CA ARG A 137 5.55 31.11 -8.94
C ARG A 137 4.81 31.84 -10.06
N LEU A 138 3.94 31.15 -10.80
CA LEU A 138 3.11 31.79 -11.81
C LEU A 138 2.10 32.75 -11.18
N ILE A 139 1.37 32.32 -10.15
CA ILE A 139 0.37 33.13 -9.45
C ILE A 139 1.03 34.32 -8.74
N GLU A 140 2.13 34.08 -8.03
CA GLU A 140 2.94 35.12 -7.37
C GLU A 140 3.28 36.24 -8.36
N ARG A 141 3.75 35.88 -9.55
CA ARG A 141 4.12 36.88 -10.57
C ARG A 141 2.94 37.59 -11.18
N ILE A 142 1.81 36.92 -11.38
CA ILE A 142 0.57 37.57 -11.83
C ILE A 142 0.10 38.60 -10.79
N LEU A 143 0.10 38.24 -9.50
CA LEU A 143 -0.32 39.14 -8.43
C LEU A 143 0.60 40.35 -8.30
N LEU A 144 1.92 40.13 -8.31
CA LEU A 144 2.89 41.24 -8.29
C LEU A 144 2.77 42.13 -9.52
N SER A 145 2.43 41.60 -10.70
CA SER A 145 2.20 42.43 -11.90
C SER A 145 0.95 43.30 -11.83
N ILE A 146 -0.01 42.94 -10.97
CA ILE A 146 -1.24 43.72 -10.75
C ILE A 146 -0.98 44.81 -9.72
N ASP A 147 -0.24 44.49 -8.65
CA ASP A 147 0.06 45.41 -7.57
C ASP A 147 1.46 45.15 -7.00
N ASP A 148 2.41 45.99 -7.41
CA ASP A 148 3.80 45.98 -6.96
C ASP A 148 3.92 46.34 -5.45
N THR A 149 2.86 46.86 -4.83
CA THR A 149 2.85 47.21 -3.40
C THR A 149 2.51 46.04 -2.48
N LEU A 150 2.14 44.86 -3.03
CA LEU A 150 2.13 43.62 -2.25
C LEU A 150 3.55 43.30 -1.80
N ASP A 151 3.87 43.72 -0.57
CA ASP A 151 5.16 43.55 0.06
C ASP A 151 5.60 42.08 0.01
N SER A 152 6.70 41.80 -0.69
CA SER A 152 7.21 40.44 -0.95
C SER A 152 7.67 39.70 0.32
N ASN A 153 7.68 40.39 1.46
CA ASN A 153 8.11 39.85 2.76
C ASN A 153 6.98 39.29 3.64
N GLN A 154 5.74 39.19 3.16
CA GLN A 154 4.64 38.71 3.99
C GLN A 154 4.28 37.25 3.68
N ASN A 155 4.35 36.39 4.71
CA ASN A 155 3.74 35.05 4.72
C ASN A 155 2.28 35.06 4.21
N GLY A 156 1.60 36.21 4.32
CA GLY A 156 0.28 36.47 3.75
C GLY A 156 0.21 36.38 2.22
N LEU A 157 1.19 36.91 1.47
CA LEU A 157 1.23 36.78 0.00
C LEU A 157 1.35 35.30 -0.39
N TYR A 158 2.20 34.55 0.32
CA TYR A 158 2.38 33.13 0.04
C TYR A 158 1.12 32.33 0.35
N LEU A 159 0.49 32.58 1.49
CA LEU A 159 -0.80 31.98 1.84
C LEU A 159 -1.87 32.29 0.78
N LEU A 160 -1.94 33.53 0.29
CA LEU A 160 -2.87 33.93 -0.76
C LEU A 160 -2.61 33.16 -2.06
N CYS A 161 -1.35 33.08 -2.51
CA CYS A 161 -0.98 32.36 -3.73
C CYS A 161 -1.35 30.87 -3.66
N TYR A 162 -1.02 30.20 -2.54
CA TYR A 162 -1.36 28.79 -2.35
C TYR A 162 -2.87 28.56 -2.18
N SER A 163 -3.59 29.51 -1.59
CA SER A 163 -5.06 29.44 -1.49
C SER A 163 -5.72 29.54 -2.86
N ILE A 164 -5.26 30.46 -3.72
CA ILE A 164 -5.72 30.58 -5.11
C ILE A 164 -5.41 29.28 -5.87
N TYR A 165 -4.19 28.75 -5.73
CA TYR A 165 -3.80 27.47 -6.35
C TYR A 165 -4.70 26.31 -5.92
N ALA A 166 -4.95 26.16 -4.61
CA ALA A 166 -5.80 25.10 -4.08
C ALA A 166 -7.25 25.21 -4.58
N VAL A 167 -7.81 26.43 -4.64
CA VAL A 167 -9.16 26.66 -5.18
C VAL A 167 -9.23 26.31 -6.68
N ILE A 168 -8.23 26.74 -7.47
CA ILE A 168 -8.15 26.39 -8.90
C ILE A 168 -8.14 24.86 -9.07
N LEU A 169 -7.32 24.14 -8.30
CA LEU A 169 -7.26 22.68 -8.37
C LEU A 169 -8.54 22.01 -7.90
N ALA A 170 -9.17 22.49 -6.82
CA ALA A 170 -10.43 21.96 -6.34
C ALA A 170 -11.51 22.03 -7.42
N ILE A 171 -11.52 23.11 -8.23
CA ILE A 171 -12.46 23.29 -9.35
C ILE A 171 -12.07 22.41 -10.55
N VAL A 172 -10.79 22.40 -10.93
CA VAL A 172 -10.33 21.86 -12.23
C VAL A 172 -10.03 20.36 -12.20
N VAL A 173 -9.56 19.81 -11.07
CA VAL A 173 -9.11 18.42 -10.99
C VAL A 173 -10.26 17.41 -11.18
N PRO A 174 -11.44 17.53 -10.52
CA PRO A 174 -12.51 16.55 -10.68
C PRO A 174 -13.02 16.39 -12.13
N PRO A 175 -13.23 17.48 -12.91
CA PRO A 175 -13.51 17.38 -14.35
C PRO A 175 -12.39 16.70 -15.15
N ILE A 176 -11.12 17.07 -14.91
CA ILE A 176 -9.98 16.46 -15.60
C ILE A 176 -9.90 14.96 -15.31
N GLN A 177 -10.04 14.56 -14.05
CA GLN A 177 -10.01 13.14 -13.67
C GLN A 177 -11.08 12.34 -14.40
N LYS A 178 -12.31 12.85 -14.50
CA LYS A 178 -13.38 12.20 -15.27
C LYS A 178 -13.08 12.16 -16.77
N GLY A 179 -12.50 13.23 -17.31
CA GLY A 179 -12.09 13.29 -18.72
C GLY A 179 -11.05 12.22 -19.03
N LEU A 180 -10.00 12.14 -18.20
CA LEU A 180 -8.91 11.17 -18.37
C LEU A 180 -9.35 9.73 -18.06
N SER A 181 -10.27 9.49 -17.13
CA SER A 181 -10.75 8.13 -16.84
C SER A 181 -11.53 7.51 -18.01
N ARG A 182 -12.08 8.32 -18.93
CA ARG A 182 -12.71 7.84 -20.18
C ARG A 182 -11.69 7.43 -21.23
N VAL A 183 -10.47 7.95 -21.13
CA VAL A 183 -9.38 7.76 -22.07
C VAL A 183 -8.59 6.48 -21.75
N ASP A 184 -8.90 5.81 -20.64
CA ASP A 184 -8.25 4.56 -20.18
C ASP A 184 -8.61 3.30 -21.01
N ASN A 185 -9.30 3.48 -22.16
CA ASN A 185 -9.57 2.43 -23.13
C ASN A 185 -8.37 2.12 -24.06
N PHE A 186 -7.19 2.72 -23.82
CA PHE A 186 -6.00 2.38 -24.59
C PHE A 186 -5.52 0.96 -24.30
N ASP A 187 -4.84 0.36 -25.28
CA ASP A 187 -4.09 -0.87 -25.05
C ASP A 187 -3.20 -0.71 -23.82
N LYS A 188 -3.44 -1.57 -22.83
CA LYS A 188 -2.65 -1.66 -21.61
C LYS A 188 -1.18 -1.79 -22.02
N TYR A 189 -0.29 -1.07 -21.35
CA TYR A 189 1.17 -1.07 -21.58
C TYR A 189 1.69 -0.32 -22.81
N THR A 190 0.96 0.70 -23.30
CA THR A 190 1.52 1.68 -24.24
C THR A 190 2.12 2.89 -23.50
N ARG A 191 3.09 3.61 -24.10
CA ARG A 191 3.62 4.86 -23.51
C ARG A 191 2.53 5.91 -23.26
N ARG A 192 1.55 5.98 -24.16
CA ARG A 192 0.39 6.86 -24.02
C ARG A 192 -0.47 6.48 -22.82
N HIS A 193 -0.71 5.17 -22.62
CA HIS A 193 -1.39 4.69 -21.43
C HIS A 193 -0.60 5.01 -20.16
N ALA A 194 0.72 4.78 -20.14
CA ALA A 194 1.57 5.11 -19.00
C ALA A 194 1.49 6.61 -18.63
N LEU A 195 1.51 7.50 -19.63
CA LEU A 195 1.36 8.94 -19.44
C LEU A 195 -0.01 9.30 -18.83
N VAL A 196 -1.10 8.76 -19.40
CA VAL A 196 -2.47 9.07 -18.93
C VAL A 196 -2.70 8.48 -17.54
N ASP A 197 -2.30 7.24 -17.32
CA ASP A 197 -2.47 6.52 -16.05
C ASP A 197 -1.65 7.19 -14.92
N LEU A 198 -0.40 7.58 -15.19
CA LEU A 198 0.40 8.34 -14.23
C LEU A 198 -0.28 9.68 -13.88
N GLN A 199 -0.81 10.40 -14.88
CA GLN A 199 -1.53 11.66 -14.65
C GLN A 199 -2.77 11.45 -13.78
N VAL A 200 -3.61 10.46 -14.11
CA VAL A 200 -4.83 10.13 -13.36
C VAL A 200 -4.48 9.82 -11.89
N LYS A 201 -3.42 9.05 -11.68
CA LYS A 201 -2.95 8.68 -10.33
C LYS A 201 -2.27 9.81 -9.57
N ALA A 202 -1.66 10.77 -10.28
CA ALA A 202 -1.01 11.92 -9.68
C ALA A 202 -2.01 13.01 -9.23
N LEU A 203 -3.18 13.13 -9.88
CA LEU A 203 -4.17 14.17 -9.59
C LEU A 203 -4.64 14.22 -8.11
N PRO A 204 -4.97 13.10 -7.44
CA PRO A 204 -5.27 13.12 -6.01
C PRO A 204 -4.08 13.61 -5.16
N MET A 205 -2.85 13.24 -5.55
CA MET A 205 -1.65 13.70 -4.83
C MET A 205 -1.41 15.19 -5.03
N ILE A 206 -1.58 15.71 -6.25
CA ILE A 206 -1.49 17.15 -6.58
C ILE A 206 -2.44 17.95 -5.68
N MET A 207 -3.69 17.49 -5.59
CA MET A 207 -4.71 18.14 -4.76
C MET A 207 -4.37 18.07 -3.27
N ALA A 208 -3.96 16.89 -2.78
CA ALA A 208 -3.55 16.73 -1.39
C ALA A 208 -2.35 17.63 -1.06
N TRP A 209 -1.41 17.79 -1.99
CA TRP A 209 -0.25 18.65 -1.86
C TRP A 209 -0.62 20.12 -1.78
N ALA A 210 -1.58 20.57 -2.60
CA ALA A 210 -2.09 21.94 -2.55
C ALA A 210 -2.70 22.29 -1.19
N PHE A 211 -3.52 21.41 -0.61
CA PHE A 211 -4.04 21.60 0.74
C PHE A 211 -2.94 21.58 1.79
N LYS A 212 -1.96 20.69 1.67
CA LYS A 212 -0.80 20.65 2.56
C LYS A 212 0.00 21.95 2.52
N ASP A 213 0.19 22.56 1.35
CA ASP A 213 0.88 23.84 1.22
C ASP A 213 0.04 24.99 1.83
N VAL A 214 -1.29 25.02 1.63
CA VAL A 214 -2.16 26.01 2.32
C VAL A 214 -2.04 25.90 3.84
N VAL A 215 -2.11 24.69 4.39
CA VAL A 215 -1.96 24.47 5.85
C VAL A 215 -0.58 24.91 6.33
N GLN A 216 0.47 24.56 5.59
CA GLN A 216 1.85 24.97 5.90
C GLN A 216 1.98 26.49 6.01
N TYR A 217 1.52 27.25 5.02
CA TYR A 217 1.64 28.70 5.05
C TYR A 217 0.64 29.37 6.00
N PHE A 218 -0.48 28.72 6.30
CA PHE A 218 -1.40 29.19 7.34
C PHE A 218 -0.78 29.09 8.74
N LEU A 219 -0.07 28.00 9.03
CA LEU A 219 0.71 27.86 10.27
C LEU A 219 1.80 28.93 10.36
N ASN A 220 2.61 29.09 9.31
CA ASN A 220 3.64 30.14 9.26
C ASN A 220 3.08 31.57 9.35
N TYR A 221 1.84 31.79 8.94
CA TYR A 221 1.17 33.09 9.05
C TYR A 221 0.67 33.35 10.48
N THR A 222 0.19 32.30 11.17
CA THR A 222 -0.39 32.43 12.53
C THR A 222 0.65 32.43 13.64
N ASP A 223 1.81 31.81 13.44
CA ASP A 223 2.93 31.82 14.37
C ASP A 223 4.26 31.99 13.61
N PRO A 224 4.58 33.22 13.14
CA PRO A 224 5.79 33.46 12.35
C PRO A 224 7.09 33.19 13.11
N ASP A 225 7.05 33.26 14.46
CA ASP A 225 8.22 33.04 15.31
C ASP A 225 8.33 31.59 15.82
N ASN A 226 7.40 30.69 15.45
CA ASN A 226 7.30 29.32 15.97
C ASN A 226 7.44 29.28 17.50
N ASN A 227 6.76 30.17 18.22
CA ASN A 227 6.93 30.30 19.67
C ASN A 227 5.75 29.70 20.46
N VAL A 228 4.60 29.45 19.82
CA VAL A 228 3.35 29.12 20.50
C VAL A 228 2.77 27.80 20.00
N VAL A 229 3.14 26.70 20.69
CA VAL A 229 2.57 25.34 20.49
C VAL A 229 1.05 25.32 20.42
N TRP A 230 0.40 26.19 21.20
CA TRP A 230 -1.06 26.24 21.27
C TRP A 230 -1.71 26.61 19.94
N ASN A 231 -1.06 27.42 19.11
CA ASN A 231 -1.57 27.77 17.79
C ASN A 231 -1.49 26.56 16.85
N GLU A 232 -0.35 25.89 16.78
CA GLU A 232 -0.19 24.67 15.99
C GLU A 232 -1.15 23.56 16.44
N LEU A 233 -1.31 23.37 17.75
CA LEU A 233 -2.23 22.39 18.32
C LEU A 233 -3.68 22.71 17.99
N ALA A 234 -4.10 23.97 18.15
CA ALA A 234 -5.47 24.40 17.88
C ALA A 234 -5.82 24.27 16.39
N VAL A 235 -4.91 24.68 15.50
CA VAL A 235 -5.08 24.55 14.04
C VAL A 235 -5.12 23.08 13.63
N THR A 236 -4.22 22.25 14.17
CA THR A 236 -4.21 20.80 13.90
C THR A 236 -5.51 20.15 14.36
N ALA A 237 -5.95 20.42 15.61
CA ALA A 237 -7.19 19.88 16.16
C ALA A 237 -8.42 20.35 15.37
N GLY A 238 -8.47 21.64 15.01
CA GLY A 238 -9.54 22.20 14.19
C GLY A 238 -9.61 21.56 12.80
N LEU A 239 -8.47 21.39 12.12
CA LEU A 239 -8.41 20.72 10.82
C LEU A 239 -8.85 19.26 10.91
N VAL A 240 -8.42 18.51 11.93
CA VAL A 240 -8.86 17.12 12.15
C VAL A 240 -10.36 17.06 12.33
N ILE A 241 -10.93 17.91 13.20
CA ILE A 241 -12.37 17.93 13.49
C ILE A 241 -13.16 18.27 12.23
N VAL A 242 -12.75 19.30 11.48
CA VAL A 242 -13.44 19.71 10.25
C VAL A 242 -13.36 18.62 9.18
N VAL A 243 -12.18 18.05 8.94
CA VAL A 243 -11.99 17.00 7.93
C VAL A 243 -12.77 15.74 8.31
N ALA A 244 -12.70 15.30 9.58
CA ALA A 244 -13.48 14.18 10.07
C ALA A 244 -14.98 14.44 9.92
N PHE A 245 -15.46 15.61 10.37
CA PHE A 245 -16.87 15.99 10.25
C PHE A 245 -17.35 15.93 8.79
N LEU A 246 -16.60 16.53 7.85
CA LEU A 246 -16.95 16.53 6.43
C LEU A 246 -16.97 15.13 5.82
N GLN A 247 -16.08 14.24 6.25
CA GLN A 247 -16.01 12.87 5.72
C GLN A 247 -17.10 11.96 6.25
N HIS A 248 -17.56 12.19 7.48
CA HIS A 248 -18.67 11.45 8.07
C HIS A 248 -20.04 11.95 7.64
N LEU A 249 -20.11 12.93 6.74
CA LEU A 249 -21.36 13.29 6.10
C LEU A 249 -21.82 12.11 5.22
N PRO A 250 -23.03 11.57 5.41
CA PRO A 250 -23.56 10.45 4.60
C PRO A 250 -23.42 10.59 3.07
N PRO A 251 -23.60 11.78 2.44
CA PRO A 251 -23.38 11.91 1.01
C PRO A 251 -21.91 11.74 0.59
N VAL A 252 -20.96 12.10 1.45
CA VAL A 252 -19.52 12.01 1.17
C VAL A 252 -19.04 10.56 1.23
N SER A 253 -19.44 9.82 2.26
CA SER A 253 -19.10 8.40 2.38
C SER A 253 -19.74 7.54 1.29
N ARG A 254 -21.01 7.78 0.95
CA ARG A 254 -21.67 7.13 -0.19
C ARG A 254 -20.93 7.41 -1.51
N ALA A 255 -20.57 8.66 -1.77
CA ALA A 255 -19.80 9.01 -2.96
C ALA A 255 -18.43 8.31 -3.00
N GLY A 256 -17.76 8.21 -1.85
CA GLY A 256 -16.50 7.46 -1.72
C GLY A 256 -16.65 5.97 -2.03
N ALA A 257 -17.69 5.32 -1.49
CA ALA A 257 -18.01 3.93 -1.77
C ALA A 257 -18.35 3.69 -3.25
N GLU A 258 -19.17 4.55 -3.85
CA GLU A 258 -19.53 4.49 -5.27
C GLU A 258 -18.33 4.66 -6.22
N LEU A 259 -17.33 5.45 -5.82
CA LEU A 259 -16.07 5.63 -6.55
C LEU A 259 -15.11 4.44 -6.37
N ALA A 260 -15.20 3.72 -5.26
CA ALA A 260 -14.38 2.55 -4.95
C ALA A 260 -14.96 1.23 -5.51
N ALA A 261 -16.23 1.21 -5.90
CA ALA A 261 -16.91 0.04 -6.45
C ALA A 261 -16.28 -0.47 -7.75
N ALA A 262 -16.47 -1.78 -8.05
CA ALA A 262 -15.93 -2.45 -9.23
C ALA A 262 -16.39 -1.80 -10.56
N THR A 263 -17.60 -1.26 -10.58
CA THR A 263 -18.14 -0.42 -11.65
C THR A 263 -18.35 0.99 -11.11
N PRO A 264 -17.31 1.84 -11.13
CA PRO A 264 -17.35 3.12 -10.43
C PRO A 264 -18.37 4.06 -11.09
N ASN A 265 -19.29 4.61 -10.28
CA ASN A 265 -20.18 5.68 -10.73
C ASN A 265 -19.37 6.98 -10.84
N ASN A 266 -18.74 7.17 -12.01
CA ASN A 266 -17.82 8.26 -12.32
C ASN A 266 -18.53 9.61 -12.56
N SER A 267 -19.44 9.98 -11.66
CA SER A 267 -20.07 11.30 -11.67
C SER A 267 -19.07 12.37 -11.23
N ILE A 268 -19.21 13.60 -11.74
CA ILE A 268 -18.36 14.74 -11.32
C ILE A 268 -18.69 15.10 -9.87
N MET A 269 -19.97 15.01 -9.50
CA MET A 269 -20.47 15.29 -8.16
C MET A 269 -19.80 14.38 -7.12
N ASN A 270 -19.71 13.07 -7.38
CA ASN A 270 -19.07 12.13 -6.45
C ASN A 270 -17.60 12.52 -6.21
N ARG A 271 -16.89 12.95 -7.26
CA ARG A 271 -15.49 13.40 -7.13
C ARG A 271 -15.36 14.67 -6.29
N TYR A 272 -16.29 15.63 -6.43
CA TYR A 272 -16.35 16.80 -5.55
C TYR A 272 -16.65 16.42 -4.11
N LEU A 273 -17.57 15.49 -3.88
CA LEU A 273 -17.91 15.01 -2.54
C LEU A 273 -16.73 14.31 -1.86
N THR A 274 -15.84 13.65 -2.62
CA THR A 274 -14.63 13.02 -2.07
C THR A 274 -13.45 13.98 -1.81
N LEU A 275 -13.56 15.28 -2.14
CA LEU A 275 -12.48 16.25 -1.91
C LEU A 275 -11.95 16.28 -0.47
N PRO A 276 -12.78 16.20 0.59
CA PRO A 276 -12.27 16.23 1.97
C PRO A 276 -11.26 15.12 2.29
N SER A 277 -11.31 13.98 1.59
CA SER A 277 -10.32 12.90 1.73
C SER A 277 -8.91 13.30 1.29
N THR A 278 -8.79 14.30 0.43
CA THR A 278 -7.47 14.79 -0.02
C THR A 278 -6.81 15.72 1.00
N MET A 279 -7.57 16.24 1.98
CA MET A 279 -7.03 17.13 3.02
C MET A 279 -6.18 16.39 4.07
N PHE A 280 -6.19 15.06 4.09
CA PHE A 280 -5.42 14.25 5.05
C PHE A 280 -3.92 14.52 5.02
N LEU A 281 -3.36 14.85 3.86
CA LEU A 281 -1.95 15.20 3.77
C LEU A 281 -1.65 16.49 4.54
N GLY A 282 -2.54 17.49 4.46
CA GLY A 282 -2.43 18.72 5.24
C GLY A 282 -2.61 18.49 6.73
N THR A 283 -3.57 17.64 7.12
CA THR A 283 -3.73 17.22 8.53
C THR A 283 -2.48 16.50 9.06
N GLY A 284 -1.92 15.57 8.27
CA GLY A 284 -0.70 14.86 8.62
C GLY A 284 0.52 15.80 8.74
N TYR A 285 0.59 16.81 7.87
CA TYR A 285 1.63 17.85 7.95
C TYR A 285 1.52 18.65 9.26
N ALA A 286 0.31 19.08 9.63
CA ALA A 286 0.08 19.83 10.87
C ALA A 286 0.48 19.02 12.12
N PHE A 287 0.14 17.72 12.15
CA PHE A 287 0.63 16.81 13.19
C PHE A 287 2.16 16.68 13.21
N ASN A 288 2.79 16.60 12.03
CA ASN A 288 4.24 16.51 11.96
C ASN A 288 4.93 17.78 12.45
N GLN A 289 4.33 18.96 12.22
CA GLN A 289 4.87 20.22 12.73
C GLN A 289 4.85 20.27 14.26
N LEU A 290 3.70 19.93 14.87
CA LEU A 290 3.57 19.84 16.32
C LEU A 290 4.64 18.92 16.93
N ALA A 291 4.91 17.81 16.27
CA ALA A 291 5.93 16.87 16.70
C ALA A 291 7.36 17.39 16.52
N THR A 292 7.64 18.03 15.39
CA THR A 292 8.95 18.60 15.07
C THR A 292 9.28 19.72 16.05
N TYR A 293 8.29 20.54 16.40
CA TYR A 293 8.40 21.54 17.46
C TYR A 293 8.91 20.93 18.77
N VAL A 294 8.32 19.83 19.24
CA VAL A 294 8.72 19.18 20.49
C VAL A 294 10.18 18.70 20.41
N VAL A 295 10.58 18.10 19.29
CA VAL A 295 11.97 17.66 19.07
C VAL A 295 12.93 18.85 19.04
N ASP A 296 12.57 19.92 18.34
CA ASP A 296 13.41 21.11 18.22
C ASP A 296 13.56 21.85 19.55
N VAL A 297 12.49 22.04 20.33
CA VAL A 297 12.57 22.65 21.67
C VAL A 297 13.40 21.82 22.63
N LEU A 298 13.20 20.50 22.68
CA LEU A 298 14.00 19.62 23.54
C LEU A 298 15.48 19.63 23.13
N SER A 299 15.77 19.74 21.84
CA SER A 299 17.15 19.85 21.35
C SER A 299 17.81 21.19 21.71
N LYS A 300 17.08 22.32 21.59
CA LYS A 300 17.56 23.65 21.98
C LYS A 300 17.89 23.75 23.47
N VAL A 301 17.05 23.16 24.33
CA VAL A 301 17.32 23.09 25.78
C VAL A 301 18.61 22.32 26.08
N ALA A 302 18.99 21.35 25.23
CA ALA A 302 20.26 20.63 25.38
C ALA A 302 21.46 21.43 24.85
N ASP A 303 21.27 22.25 23.82
CA ASP A 303 22.29 23.19 23.30
C ASP A 303 22.65 24.28 24.31
N ASP A 304 21.64 24.96 24.88
CA ASP A 304 21.83 26.11 25.78
C ASP A 304 22.56 25.76 27.09
N ASN A 305 22.57 24.47 27.47
CA ASN A 305 23.22 23.99 28.70
C ASN A 305 24.70 23.59 28.52
N ASN A 306 25.24 23.60 27.28
CA ASN A 306 26.63 23.22 27.02
C ASN A 306 27.47 24.44 26.61
N SER A 307 28.31 24.93 27.52
CA SER A 307 29.10 26.17 27.37
C SER A 307 30.26 26.11 26.36
N ASP A 308 30.63 24.92 25.86
CA ASP A 308 31.72 24.74 24.90
C ASP A 308 31.16 24.59 23.48
N GLY A 309 31.28 25.64 22.65
CA GLY A 309 30.64 25.73 21.33
C GLY A 309 30.91 24.58 20.35
N SER A 310 32.05 23.89 20.43
CA SER A 310 32.34 22.71 19.58
C SER A 310 31.82 21.39 20.17
N THR A 311 31.71 21.30 21.50
CA THR A 311 31.27 20.09 22.21
C THR A 311 29.74 20.07 22.35
N GLY A 312 29.13 21.24 22.57
CA GLY A 312 27.68 21.44 22.60
C GLY A 312 27.01 21.08 21.29
N GLN A 313 27.59 21.50 20.15
CA GLN A 313 27.02 21.23 18.83
C GLN A 313 26.95 19.72 18.49
N ASN A 314 27.98 18.96 18.88
CA ASN A 314 27.98 17.50 18.71
C ASN A 314 26.97 16.83 19.66
N ALA A 315 26.89 17.28 20.91
CA ALA A 315 25.94 16.75 21.88
C ALA A 315 24.49 17.00 21.44
N ALA A 316 24.16 18.20 20.99
CA ALA A 316 22.83 18.52 20.50
C ALA A 316 22.45 17.78 19.22
N THR A 317 23.41 17.54 18.32
CA THR A 317 23.18 16.67 17.16
C THR A 317 22.81 15.26 17.60
N ILE A 318 23.52 14.69 18.58
CA ILE A 318 23.22 13.36 19.13
C ILE A 318 21.84 13.36 19.81
N PHE A 319 21.53 14.37 20.63
CA PHE A 319 20.23 14.48 21.29
C PHE A 319 19.10 14.62 20.28
N LYS A 320 19.28 15.42 19.21
CA LYS A 320 18.31 15.55 18.13
C LYS A 320 18.03 14.21 17.46
N VAL A 321 19.06 13.42 17.17
CA VAL A 321 18.91 12.05 16.65
C VAL A 321 18.16 11.16 17.64
N MET A 322 18.55 11.16 18.92
CA MET A 322 17.91 10.33 19.95
C MET A 322 16.44 10.70 20.16
N PHE A 323 16.11 11.99 20.23
CA PHE A 323 14.74 12.45 20.36
C PHE A 323 13.92 12.12 19.12
N GLN A 324 14.46 12.31 17.91
CA GLN A 324 13.77 11.95 16.67
C GLN A 324 13.48 10.45 16.59
N VAL A 325 14.46 9.60 16.90
CA VAL A 325 14.31 8.14 16.91
C VAL A 325 13.32 7.70 17.99
N THR A 326 13.37 8.28 19.18
CA THR A 326 12.45 7.96 20.28
C THR A 326 11.03 8.37 19.93
N TYR A 327 10.86 9.58 19.39
CA TYR A 327 9.58 10.09 18.91
C TYR A 327 9.00 9.19 17.82
N PHE A 328 9.81 8.85 16.80
CA PHE A 328 9.38 7.93 15.75
C PHE A 328 9.02 6.56 16.32
N GLY A 329 9.78 6.02 17.27
CA GLY A 329 9.47 4.75 17.93
C GLY A 329 8.12 4.77 18.67
N LEU A 330 7.84 5.83 19.43
CA LEU A 330 6.56 6.01 20.14
C LEU A 330 5.39 6.17 19.16
N MET A 331 5.56 6.99 18.13
CA MET A 331 4.56 7.20 17.10
C MET A 331 4.30 5.94 16.27
N ALA A 332 5.35 5.24 15.84
CA ALA A 332 5.25 3.97 15.14
C ALA A 332 4.44 2.97 15.95
N PHE A 333 4.76 2.82 17.24
CA PHE A 333 4.02 1.95 18.13
C PHE A 333 2.54 2.33 18.22
N ALA A 334 2.24 3.61 18.44
CA ALA A 334 0.86 4.10 18.55
C ALA A 334 0.08 3.88 17.23
N VAL A 335 0.62 4.32 16.09
CA VAL A 335 -0.03 4.24 14.78
C VAL A 335 -0.29 2.79 14.38
N ILE A 336 0.70 1.89 14.53
CA ILE A 336 0.54 0.46 14.19
C ILE A 336 -0.53 -0.18 15.09
N ARG A 337 -0.59 0.20 16.38
CA ARG A 337 -1.62 -0.31 17.31
C ARG A 337 -3.01 0.20 16.96
N PHE A 338 -3.14 1.48 16.62
CA PHE A 338 -4.42 2.07 16.21
C PHE A 338 -4.92 1.46 14.90
N ASP A 339 -4.10 1.43 13.84
CA ASP A 339 -4.47 0.82 12.56
C ASP A 339 -4.88 -0.65 12.72
N ALA A 340 -4.11 -1.43 13.47
CA ALA A 340 -4.46 -2.83 13.69
C ALA A 340 -5.74 -3.02 14.52
N TRP A 341 -6.03 -2.11 15.47
CA TRP A 341 -7.29 -2.11 16.21
C TRP A 341 -8.48 -1.84 15.30
N PHE A 342 -8.37 -0.83 14.42
CA PHE A 342 -9.40 -0.52 13.43
C PHE A 342 -9.59 -1.66 12.42
N GLN A 343 -8.52 -2.23 11.86
CA GLN A 343 -8.62 -3.37 10.95
C GLN A 343 -9.25 -4.59 11.61
N ALA A 344 -8.90 -4.89 12.86
CA ALA A 344 -9.53 -5.99 13.60
C ALA A 344 -11.03 -5.74 13.82
N ARG A 345 -11.44 -4.50 14.08
CA ARG A 345 -12.84 -4.12 14.23
C ARG A 345 -13.60 -4.25 12.90
N LYS A 346 -13.00 -3.82 11.79
CA LYS A 346 -13.54 -3.96 10.44
C LYS A 346 -13.70 -5.43 10.04
N GLU A 347 -12.69 -6.27 10.29
CA GLU A 347 -12.77 -7.73 10.05
C GLU A 347 -13.85 -8.40 10.89
N MET A 348 -14.05 -7.97 12.15
CA MET A 348 -15.14 -8.48 12.99
C MET A 348 -16.51 -8.01 12.51
N ALA A 349 -16.61 -6.81 11.95
CA ALA A 349 -17.85 -6.30 11.38
C ALA A 349 -18.22 -7.09 10.11
N LEU A 350 -17.28 -7.25 9.17
CA LEU A 350 -17.50 -8.01 7.92
C LEU A 350 -17.91 -9.47 8.18
N LYS A 351 -17.33 -10.12 9.19
CA LYS A 351 -17.75 -11.48 9.57
C LYS A 351 -19.18 -11.53 10.07
N LYS A 352 -19.63 -10.51 10.80
CA LYS A 352 -21.02 -10.45 11.26
C LYS A 352 -22.00 -10.24 10.10
N GLU A 353 -21.57 -9.60 9.02
CA GLU A 353 -22.34 -9.45 7.79
C GLU A 353 -22.43 -10.78 7.02
N GLU A 354 -21.31 -11.49 6.84
CA GLU A 354 -21.32 -12.85 6.27
C GLU A 354 -22.23 -13.80 7.07
N ASP A 355 -22.30 -13.62 8.39
CA ASP A 355 -23.18 -14.39 9.27
C ASP A 355 -24.65 -13.90 9.26
N ALA A 356 -24.96 -12.72 8.68
CA ALA A 356 -26.27 -12.04 8.72
C ALA A 356 -26.97 -11.91 7.35
N GLU A 357 -26.55 -12.69 6.35
CA GLU A 357 -27.02 -12.71 4.94
C GLU A 357 -28.55 -12.92 4.69
N GLU A 358 -29.45 -12.68 5.65
CA GLU A 358 -30.91 -12.85 5.48
C GLU A 358 -31.73 -11.55 5.26
N ASP A 359 -31.16 -10.33 5.35
CA ASP A 359 -31.91 -9.06 5.15
C ASP A 359 -31.17 -8.03 4.26
N ASP A 360 -31.69 -7.77 3.05
CA ASP A 360 -31.12 -6.84 2.04
C ASP A 360 -31.04 -5.37 2.51
N ASP A 361 -31.96 -4.93 3.37
CA ASP A 361 -31.96 -3.56 3.93
C ASP A 361 -30.85 -3.35 4.99
N TYR A 362 -30.33 -4.44 5.58
CA TYR A 362 -29.25 -4.40 6.56
C TYR A 362 -27.88 -4.25 5.87
N VAL A 363 -27.71 -4.85 4.69
CA VAL A 363 -26.47 -4.80 3.90
C VAL A 363 -26.15 -3.36 3.48
N THR A 364 -27.12 -2.60 2.97
CA THR A 364 -26.88 -1.20 2.55
C THR A 364 -26.62 -0.25 3.72
N ALA A 365 -27.26 -0.46 4.88
CA ALA A 365 -26.98 0.32 6.09
C ALA A 365 -25.57 0.01 6.65
N PHE A 366 -25.16 -1.26 6.58
CA PHE A 366 -23.85 -1.72 7.01
C PHE A 366 -22.72 -1.29 6.07
N GLU A 367 -22.92 -1.32 4.75
CA GLU A 367 -21.98 -0.76 3.77
C GLU A 367 -21.73 0.74 4.02
N ILE A 368 -22.78 1.48 4.41
CA ILE A 368 -22.67 2.90 4.78
C ILE A 368 -21.93 3.05 6.13
N GLU A 369 -22.14 2.16 7.11
CA GLU A 369 -21.45 2.19 8.41
C GLU A 369 -19.96 1.83 8.29
N VAL A 370 -19.61 0.85 7.45
CA VAL A 370 -18.22 0.49 7.10
C VAL A 370 -17.55 1.57 6.25
N ALA A 371 -18.28 2.21 5.34
CA ALA A 371 -17.79 3.36 4.57
C ALA A 371 -17.65 4.65 5.41
N ASN A 372 -18.39 4.75 6.52
CA ASN A 372 -18.29 5.82 7.51
C ASN A 372 -17.25 5.56 8.60
N ASP A 373 -16.38 4.54 8.48
CA ASP A 373 -15.45 4.20 9.55
C ASP A 373 -14.43 5.33 9.78
N ILE A 374 -14.56 6.00 10.93
CA ILE A 374 -13.56 6.94 11.48
C ILE A 374 -12.16 6.30 11.44
N GLY A 375 -12.10 4.97 11.56
CA GLY A 375 -10.89 4.18 11.47
C GLY A 375 -10.11 4.33 10.17
N ASP A 376 -10.75 4.27 9.01
CA ASP A 376 -10.05 4.37 7.72
C ASP A 376 -9.47 5.77 7.53
N THR A 377 -10.23 6.80 7.92
CA THR A 377 -9.83 8.20 7.97
C THR A 377 -8.60 8.43 8.85
N VAL A 378 -8.65 7.97 10.10
CA VAL A 378 -7.55 8.10 11.05
C VAL A 378 -6.34 7.30 10.58
N THR A 379 -6.55 6.11 10.02
CA THR A 379 -5.48 5.25 9.49
C THR A 379 -4.75 5.92 8.33
N HIS A 380 -5.46 6.55 7.39
CA HIS A 380 -4.82 7.25 6.28
C HIS A 380 -4.05 8.49 6.73
N ALA A 381 -4.61 9.31 7.62
CA ALA A 381 -3.91 10.48 8.17
C ALA A 381 -2.65 10.06 8.96
N THR A 382 -2.77 9.04 9.81
CA THR A 382 -1.65 8.51 10.60
C THR A 382 -0.58 7.83 9.75
N ALA A 383 -0.95 7.23 8.61
CA ALA A 383 0.01 6.68 7.65
C ALA A 383 0.93 7.75 7.07
N PHE A 384 0.40 8.95 6.78
CA PHE A 384 1.21 10.07 6.32
C PHE A 384 2.14 10.60 7.43
N VAL A 385 1.63 10.77 8.65
CA VAL A 385 2.45 11.16 9.81
C VAL A 385 3.57 10.16 10.05
N TYR A 386 3.26 8.87 9.96
CA TYR A 386 4.24 7.79 10.07
C TYR A 386 5.30 7.87 8.95
N GLY A 387 4.88 8.14 7.71
CA GLY A 387 5.78 8.39 6.59
C GLY A 387 6.74 9.56 6.86
N TRP A 388 6.21 10.71 7.32
CA TRP A 388 7.03 11.88 7.68
C TRP A 388 8.02 11.56 8.79
N GLY A 389 7.57 10.99 9.91
CA GLY A 389 8.45 10.62 11.00
C GLY A 389 9.56 9.66 10.55
N PHE A 390 9.26 8.71 9.68
CA PHE A 390 10.25 7.80 9.10
C PHE A 390 11.27 8.54 8.21
N SER A 391 10.80 9.43 7.33
CA SER A 391 11.66 10.26 6.48
C SER A 391 12.52 11.21 7.28
N ASP A 392 11.96 11.92 8.25
CA ASP A 392 12.67 12.89 9.07
C ASP A 392 13.72 12.18 9.93
N THR A 393 13.43 10.97 10.42
CA THR A 393 14.43 10.12 11.09
C THR A 393 15.60 9.79 10.17
N LEU A 394 15.34 9.37 8.93
CA LEU A 394 16.40 9.07 7.96
C LEU A 394 17.19 10.32 7.55
N ARG A 395 16.53 11.47 7.41
CA ARG A 395 17.19 12.75 7.13
C ARG A 395 18.04 13.22 8.30
N VAL A 396 17.58 13.09 9.54
CA VAL A 396 18.35 13.41 10.75
C VAL A 396 19.58 12.51 10.88
N MET A 397 19.46 11.22 10.55
CA MET A 397 20.61 10.32 10.48
C MET A 397 21.57 10.71 9.36
N TYR A 398 21.07 11.08 8.18
CA TYR A 398 21.94 11.37 7.04
C TYR A 398 22.61 12.74 7.10
N PHE A 399 21.84 13.81 7.30
CA PHE A 399 22.34 15.18 7.22
C PHE A 399 23.05 15.59 8.53
N PRO A 400 22.37 15.73 9.69
CA PRO A 400 23.04 16.01 10.96
C PRO A 400 24.10 14.98 11.36
N PHE A 401 23.76 13.70 11.41
CA PHE A 401 24.65 12.70 12.01
C PHE A 401 25.83 12.30 11.11
N PHE A 402 25.60 11.96 9.84
CA PHE A 402 26.71 11.58 8.94
C PHE A 402 27.43 12.78 8.29
N ASN A 403 26.72 13.86 7.95
CA ASN A 403 27.30 15.01 7.24
C ASN A 403 27.57 16.23 8.14
N GLY A 404 27.22 16.18 9.43
CA GLY A 404 27.48 17.28 10.38
C GLY A 404 26.67 18.55 10.12
N CYS A 405 25.49 18.42 9.51
CA CYS A 405 24.63 19.59 9.23
C CYS A 405 23.92 20.06 10.51
N THR A 406 23.73 21.38 10.67
CA THR A 406 23.08 21.94 11.87
C THR A 406 21.57 21.74 11.88
N THR A 407 20.95 21.53 10.71
CA THR A 407 19.52 21.26 10.60
C THR A 407 19.26 19.98 9.82
N ILE A 408 18.01 19.53 9.85
CA ILE A 408 17.50 18.37 9.09
C ILE A 408 17.58 18.63 7.57
N SER A 409 17.68 19.89 7.16
CA SER A 409 17.74 20.30 5.76
C SER A 409 19.18 20.35 5.22
N TRP A 410 19.32 19.89 3.98
CA TRP A 410 20.56 19.97 3.20
C TRP A 410 21.05 21.42 3.01
N SER A 411 20.16 22.40 3.02
CA SER A 411 20.49 23.83 2.84
C SER A 411 21.38 24.39 3.96
N SER A 412 21.39 23.72 5.12
CA SER A 412 22.15 24.14 6.31
C SER A 412 23.54 23.52 6.43
N CYS A 413 23.93 22.65 5.50
CA CYS A 413 25.18 21.92 5.60
C CYS A 413 26.38 22.85 5.33
N PRO A 414 27.36 22.92 6.25
CA PRO A 414 28.49 23.87 6.15
C PRO A 414 29.49 23.53 5.04
N GLN A 415 29.46 22.30 4.49
CA GLN A 415 30.37 21.87 3.43
C GLN A 415 29.72 22.04 2.05
N SER A 416 30.25 22.95 1.24
CA SER A 416 29.92 23.08 -0.18
C SER A 416 30.81 22.15 -1.04
N PRO A 417 30.29 21.53 -2.12
CA PRO A 417 28.95 21.69 -2.68
C PRO A 417 27.89 20.80 -2.00
N GLN A 418 26.72 21.38 -1.69
CA GLN A 418 25.58 20.70 -1.07
C GLN A 418 24.81 19.79 -2.06
N TYR A 419 24.98 20.01 -3.37
CA TYR A 419 24.25 19.32 -4.43
C TYR A 419 24.46 17.79 -4.46
N PRO A 420 25.69 17.25 -4.39
CA PRO A 420 25.91 15.80 -4.44
C PRO A 420 25.32 15.06 -3.24
N GLN A 421 25.31 15.67 -2.05
CA GLN A 421 24.79 15.03 -0.83
C GLN A 421 23.30 14.67 -0.95
N VAL A 422 22.51 15.53 -1.59
CA VAL A 422 21.08 15.28 -1.83
C VAL A 422 20.88 14.12 -2.81
N TRP A 423 21.70 14.04 -3.86
CA TRP A 423 21.68 12.92 -4.79
C TRP A 423 22.07 11.61 -4.13
N TYR A 424 23.12 11.60 -3.31
CA TYR A 424 23.53 10.41 -2.57
C TYR A 424 22.45 9.93 -1.62
N TYR A 425 21.78 10.84 -0.90
CA TYR A 425 20.64 10.50 -0.05
C TYR A 425 19.50 9.84 -0.86
N ALA A 426 19.09 10.44 -1.99
CA ALA A 426 18.02 9.92 -2.83
C ALA A 426 18.36 8.54 -3.43
N MET A 427 19.59 8.34 -3.89
CA MET A 427 20.05 7.04 -4.40
C MET A 427 20.12 5.98 -3.29
N LEU A 428 20.73 6.33 -2.14
CA LEU A 428 20.89 5.40 -1.02
C LEU A 428 19.52 4.98 -0.45
N SER A 429 18.61 5.93 -0.24
CA SER A 429 17.25 5.64 0.21
C SER A 429 16.49 4.78 -0.81
N SER A 430 16.62 5.06 -2.11
CA SER A 430 15.99 4.23 -3.16
C SER A 430 16.49 2.78 -3.11
N ILE A 431 17.80 2.56 -2.98
CA ILE A 431 18.41 1.22 -2.96
C ILE A 431 18.01 0.47 -1.68
N ILE A 432 18.20 1.07 -0.51
CA ILE A 432 17.93 0.42 0.78
C ILE A 432 16.44 0.15 0.95
N LEU A 433 15.60 1.18 0.76
CA LEU A 433 14.16 1.04 0.98
C LEU A 433 13.51 0.21 -0.11
N GLY A 434 13.96 0.31 -1.37
CA GLY A 434 13.52 -0.57 -2.45
C GLY A 434 13.85 -2.04 -2.19
N SER A 435 15.06 -2.32 -1.72
CA SER A 435 15.48 -3.69 -1.35
C SER A 435 14.67 -4.23 -0.18
N TYR A 436 14.45 -3.42 0.85
CA TYR A 436 13.66 -3.82 2.01
C TYR A 436 12.19 -4.02 1.65
N MET A 437 11.63 -3.17 0.78
CA MET A 437 10.28 -3.33 0.26
C MET A 437 10.11 -4.64 -0.51
N LYS A 438 11.11 -5.03 -1.33
CA LYS A 438 11.12 -6.35 -1.99
C LYS A 438 11.09 -7.49 -0.96
N GLN A 439 11.80 -7.37 0.16
CA GLN A 439 11.75 -8.37 1.23
C GLN A 439 10.39 -8.38 1.95
N LEU A 440 9.84 -7.22 2.29
CA LEU A 440 8.50 -7.10 2.90
C LEU A 440 7.41 -7.66 1.98
N SER A 441 7.53 -7.45 0.67
CA SER A 441 6.53 -7.91 -0.30
C SER A 441 6.47 -9.44 -0.38
N MET A 442 7.59 -10.09 -0.08
CA MET A 442 7.79 -11.53 -0.05
C MET A 442 7.32 -12.21 1.24
N GLN A 443 7.14 -11.48 2.33
CA GLN A 443 6.72 -12.06 3.61
C GLN A 443 5.22 -12.38 3.61
N GLU A 444 4.87 -13.59 4.10
CA GLU A 444 3.48 -14.00 4.27
C GLU A 444 2.83 -13.30 5.46
N TYR A 445 1.56 -12.93 5.31
CA TYR A 445 0.75 -12.37 6.39
C TYR A 445 0.61 -13.38 7.53
N ARG A 446 1.30 -13.13 8.66
CA ARG A 446 1.17 -13.96 9.87
C ARG A 446 -0.01 -13.53 10.75
N SER A 447 -0.38 -12.25 10.73
CA SER A 447 -1.44 -11.65 11.56
C SER A 447 -2.00 -10.37 10.92
N THR A 448 -3.16 -9.89 11.38
CA THR A 448 -3.74 -8.58 10.97
C THR A 448 -2.75 -7.44 11.25
N HIS A 449 -2.07 -7.46 12.41
CA HIS A 449 -0.97 -6.52 12.71
C HIS A 449 0.14 -6.51 11.66
N SER A 450 0.51 -7.67 11.12
CA SER A 450 1.53 -7.78 10.07
C SER A 450 1.08 -7.19 8.73
N LYS A 451 -0.23 -7.22 8.44
CA LYS A 451 -0.81 -6.63 7.24
C LYS A 451 -0.82 -5.10 7.34
N SER A 452 -1.35 -4.57 8.44
CA SER A 452 -1.29 -3.15 8.83
C SER A 452 0.12 -2.57 8.73
N TYR A 453 1.08 -3.19 9.43
CA TYR A 453 2.47 -2.76 9.41
C TYR A 453 3.07 -2.73 8.00
N ARG A 454 2.82 -3.77 7.19
CA ARG A 454 3.36 -3.85 5.83
C ARG A 454 2.78 -2.74 4.96
N THR A 455 1.48 -2.50 4.98
CA THR A 455 0.85 -1.42 4.20
C THR A 455 1.42 -0.06 4.59
N LEU A 456 1.43 0.24 5.89
CA LEU A 456 1.99 1.49 6.44
C LEU A 456 3.46 1.68 6.04
N MET A 457 4.27 0.64 6.18
CA MET A 457 5.69 0.69 5.88
C MET A 457 5.98 0.88 4.39
N ILE A 458 5.23 0.21 3.50
CA ILE A 458 5.38 0.38 2.06
C ILE A 458 5.00 1.81 1.65
N THR A 459 3.90 2.34 2.18
CA THR A 459 3.50 3.73 1.92
C THR A 459 4.57 4.71 2.42
N ALA A 460 5.04 4.55 3.66
CA ALA A 460 6.12 5.37 4.21
C ALA A 460 7.38 5.34 3.35
N MET A 461 7.85 4.16 2.97
CA MET A 461 9.04 4.00 2.13
C MET A 461 8.85 4.65 0.75
N SER A 462 7.68 4.49 0.14
CA SER A 462 7.38 5.11 -1.15
C SER A 462 7.38 6.65 -1.09
N LEU A 463 6.87 7.22 0.02
CA LEU A 463 6.85 8.65 0.25
C LEU A 463 8.24 9.17 0.56
N THR A 464 9.02 8.49 1.40
CA THR A 464 10.41 8.87 1.71
C THR A 464 11.28 8.89 0.47
N VAL A 465 11.18 7.89 -0.40
CA VAL A 465 11.90 7.89 -1.68
C VAL A 465 11.41 9.04 -2.57
N GLY A 466 10.09 9.26 -2.65
CA GLY A 466 9.51 10.39 -3.37
C GLY A 466 10.01 11.75 -2.88
N TRP A 467 10.10 11.95 -1.56
CA TRP A 467 10.63 13.18 -0.95
C TRP A 467 12.13 13.34 -1.16
N GLY A 468 12.91 12.25 -1.15
CA GLY A 468 14.33 12.29 -1.51
C GLY A 468 14.55 12.77 -2.94
N TRP A 469 13.79 12.24 -3.91
CA TRP A 469 13.85 12.70 -5.30
C TRP A 469 13.26 14.10 -5.50
N MET A 470 12.26 14.47 -4.71
CA MET A 470 11.76 15.85 -4.65
C MET A 470 12.86 16.82 -4.23
N ASP A 471 13.67 16.48 -3.20
CA ASP A 471 14.80 17.31 -2.77
C ASP A 471 15.85 17.44 -3.89
N VAL A 472 16.10 16.37 -4.65
CA VAL A 472 16.98 16.40 -5.83
C VAL A 472 16.44 17.38 -6.87
N CYS A 473 15.15 17.29 -7.22
CA CYS A 473 14.52 18.23 -8.15
C CYS A 473 14.58 19.66 -7.62
N ASN A 474 14.37 19.88 -6.33
CA ASN A 474 14.44 21.19 -5.69
C ASN A 474 15.85 21.79 -5.74
N SER A 475 16.86 21.02 -5.35
CA SER A 475 18.26 21.42 -5.39
C SER A 475 18.71 21.74 -6.81
N THR A 476 18.35 20.89 -7.78
CA THR A 476 18.63 21.09 -9.21
C THR A 476 17.97 22.36 -9.75
N THR A 477 16.68 22.55 -9.46
CA THR A 477 15.92 23.73 -9.90
C THR A 477 16.50 25.02 -9.31
N THR A 478 16.80 25.01 -8.01
CA THR A 478 17.39 26.16 -7.31
C THR A 478 18.75 26.52 -7.90
N PHE A 479 19.59 25.52 -8.18
CA PHE A 479 20.87 25.72 -8.85
C PHE A 479 20.69 26.36 -10.23
N PHE A 480 19.83 25.81 -11.09
CA PHE A 480 19.55 26.37 -12.42
C PHE A 480 19.02 27.80 -12.35
N ILE A 481 18.08 28.09 -11.45
CA ILE A 481 17.58 29.45 -11.23
C ILE A 481 18.72 30.37 -10.82
N SER A 482 19.55 29.96 -9.87
CA SER A 482 20.66 30.78 -9.36
C SER A 482 21.68 31.13 -10.45
N GLU A 483 22.02 30.19 -11.34
CA GLU A 483 22.94 30.43 -12.46
C GLU A 483 22.30 31.23 -13.58
N TRP A 484 21.03 30.94 -13.92
CA TRP A 484 20.30 31.67 -14.94
C TRP A 484 20.12 33.14 -14.58
N MET A 485 19.74 33.41 -13.33
CA MET A 485 19.51 34.77 -12.84
C MET A 485 20.78 35.63 -12.81
N LYS A 486 21.99 35.04 -12.86
CA LYS A 486 23.25 35.82 -13.03
C LYS A 486 23.36 36.45 -14.41
N THR A 487 22.73 35.86 -15.43
CA THR A 487 22.87 36.28 -16.83
C THR A 487 21.60 36.95 -17.36
N HIS A 488 20.42 36.51 -16.90
CA HIS A 488 19.13 36.99 -17.39
C HIS A 488 18.21 37.28 -16.21
N THR A 489 18.07 38.56 -15.87
CA THR A 489 17.18 39.05 -14.80
C THR A 489 15.84 39.49 -15.37
N THR A 490 15.03 38.55 -15.86
CA THR A 490 13.65 38.86 -16.27
C THR A 490 12.65 38.40 -15.21
N LEU A 491 11.59 39.17 -15.02
CA LEU A 491 10.52 38.87 -14.06
C LEU A 491 9.87 37.49 -14.32
N TRP A 492 9.85 37.05 -15.58
CA TRP A 492 9.30 35.78 -16.03
C TRP A 492 10.28 34.60 -16.03
N SER A 493 11.57 34.84 -15.77
CA SER A 493 12.59 33.77 -15.83
C SER A 493 12.28 32.62 -14.87
N ILE A 494 11.89 32.92 -13.62
CA ILE A 494 11.64 31.89 -12.61
C ILE A 494 10.47 30.96 -12.99
N PRO A 495 9.24 31.44 -13.30
CA PRO A 495 8.16 30.58 -13.75
C PRO A 495 8.49 29.76 -15.00
N ILE A 496 9.21 30.36 -15.97
CA ILE A 496 9.61 29.67 -17.20
C ILE A 496 10.56 28.51 -16.90
N ILE A 497 11.54 28.70 -16.00
CA ILE A 497 12.46 27.62 -15.59
C ILE A 497 11.68 26.49 -14.91
N TYR A 498 10.76 26.81 -13.99
CA TYR A 498 9.90 25.80 -13.36
C TYR A 498 9.04 25.07 -14.38
N PHE A 499 8.52 25.75 -15.41
CA PHE A 499 7.75 25.11 -16.49
C PHE A 499 8.61 24.14 -17.31
N ILE A 500 9.81 24.55 -17.73
CA ILE A 500 10.74 23.71 -18.49
C ILE A 500 11.10 22.47 -17.68
N LEU A 501 11.43 22.65 -16.40
CA LEU A 501 11.75 21.54 -15.50
C LEU A 501 10.54 20.65 -15.24
N LEU A 502 9.33 21.21 -15.12
CA LEU A 502 8.09 20.45 -14.99
C LEU A 502 7.88 19.51 -16.18
N VAL A 503 8.01 20.01 -17.40
CA VAL A 503 7.87 19.20 -18.63
C VAL A 503 8.97 18.15 -18.71
N PHE A 504 10.22 18.54 -18.47
CA PHE A 504 11.37 17.63 -18.54
C PHE A 504 11.29 16.50 -17.52
N VAL A 505 11.05 16.84 -16.24
CA VAL A 505 10.90 15.85 -15.17
C VAL A 505 9.69 14.98 -15.44
N TYR A 506 8.55 15.53 -15.87
CA TYR A 506 7.36 14.74 -16.19
C TYR A 506 7.61 13.72 -17.31
N ALA A 507 8.38 14.08 -18.34
CA ALA A 507 8.80 13.14 -19.39
C ALA A 507 9.65 11.99 -18.83
N ILE A 508 10.62 12.30 -17.95
CA ILE A 508 11.45 11.29 -17.29
C ILE A 508 10.59 10.38 -16.40
N LEU A 509 9.72 10.96 -15.56
CA LEU A 509 8.83 10.19 -14.68
C LEU A 509 7.93 9.26 -15.50
N THR A 510 7.44 9.71 -16.66
CA THR A 510 6.62 8.90 -17.56
C THR A 510 7.41 7.74 -18.17
N GLU A 511 8.65 7.97 -18.60
CA GLU A 511 9.51 6.89 -19.13
C GLU A 511 9.91 5.89 -18.03
N ILE A 512 10.23 6.35 -16.82
CA ILE A 512 10.46 5.46 -15.67
C ILE A 512 9.21 4.62 -15.38
N TYR A 513 8.04 5.27 -15.35
CA TYR A 513 6.79 4.57 -15.10
C TYR A 513 6.49 3.53 -16.19
N PHE A 514 6.71 3.88 -17.46
CA PHE A 514 6.57 2.97 -18.58
C PHE A 514 7.52 1.77 -18.46
N GLN A 515 8.80 1.98 -18.11
CA GLN A 515 9.76 0.90 -17.89
C GLN A 515 9.30 -0.05 -16.79
N ILE A 516 8.77 0.47 -15.68
CA ILE A 516 8.24 -0.35 -14.58
C ILE A 516 7.01 -1.16 -15.04
N LEU A 517 6.10 -0.54 -15.80
CA LEU A 517 4.94 -1.24 -16.35
C LEU A 517 5.35 -2.34 -17.35
N ASP A 518 6.35 -2.08 -18.17
CA ASP A 518 6.86 -3.04 -19.16
C ASP A 518 7.60 -4.21 -18.50
N GLU A 519 8.40 -3.95 -17.46
CA GLU A 519 9.04 -5.00 -16.66
C GLU A 519 7.99 -5.88 -15.97
N MET A 520 6.95 -5.28 -15.37
CA MET A 520 5.84 -6.05 -14.80
C MET A 520 5.09 -6.87 -15.87
N ARG A 521 4.96 -6.36 -17.09
CA ARG A 521 4.36 -7.09 -18.21
C ARG A 521 5.22 -8.27 -18.64
N PHE A 522 6.53 -8.04 -18.77
CA PHE A 522 7.50 -9.07 -19.15
C PHE A 522 7.49 -10.21 -18.13
N LEU A 523 7.55 -9.89 -16.84
CA LEU A 523 7.49 -10.89 -15.76
C LEU A 523 6.17 -11.68 -15.76
N LYS A 524 5.03 -11.04 -16.07
CA LYS A 524 3.75 -11.74 -16.22
C LYS A 524 3.76 -12.70 -17.40
N ARG A 525 4.37 -12.30 -18.53
CA ARG A 525 4.46 -13.10 -19.75
C ARG A 525 5.38 -14.30 -19.58
N GLU A 526 6.58 -14.10 -19.06
CA GLU A 526 7.53 -15.20 -18.80
C GLU A 526 6.90 -16.28 -17.89
N ARG A 527 6.10 -15.84 -16.91
CA ARG A 527 5.38 -16.76 -16.02
C ARG A 527 4.19 -17.44 -16.70
N SER A 528 3.40 -16.75 -17.52
CA SER A 528 2.32 -17.41 -18.26
C SER A 528 2.89 -18.46 -19.20
N GLU A 529 4.00 -18.16 -19.88
CA GLU A 529 4.73 -19.11 -20.74
C GLU A 529 5.28 -20.29 -19.92
N PHE A 530 5.84 -20.05 -18.73
CA PHE A 530 6.25 -21.13 -17.82
C PHE A 530 5.07 -22.03 -17.42
N GLN A 531 3.90 -21.47 -17.19
CA GLN A 531 2.71 -22.23 -16.81
C GLN A 531 2.11 -23.04 -17.97
N GLU A 532 2.11 -22.46 -19.17
CA GLU A 532 1.71 -23.14 -20.40
C GLU A 532 2.66 -24.30 -20.73
N ASN A 533 3.96 -24.12 -20.51
CA ASN A 533 4.98 -25.16 -20.75
C ASN A 533 4.98 -26.26 -19.68
N PHE A 534 4.52 -25.96 -18.46
CA PHE A 534 4.42 -26.92 -17.35
C PHE A 534 2.98 -26.99 -16.81
N PRO A 535 2.01 -27.44 -17.63
CA PRO A 535 0.61 -27.47 -17.23
C PRO A 535 0.43 -28.46 -16.08
N THR A 536 -0.26 -28.04 -15.02
CA THR A 536 -0.86 -28.99 -14.07
C THR A 536 -1.94 -29.77 -14.81
N ILE A 537 -1.97 -31.10 -14.65
CA ILE A 537 -2.94 -31.96 -15.31
C ILE A 537 -4.36 -31.37 -15.15
N PRO A 538 -5.13 -31.24 -16.24
CA PRO A 538 -6.37 -30.48 -16.25
C PRO A 538 -7.42 -31.03 -15.28
N ALA A 539 -8.28 -30.15 -14.77
CA ALA A 539 -9.36 -30.48 -13.85
C ALA A 539 -10.37 -31.50 -14.42
N SER A 540 -10.42 -31.70 -15.74
CA SER A 540 -11.18 -32.77 -16.39
C SER A 540 -10.75 -34.17 -15.94
N VAL A 541 -9.48 -34.37 -15.59
CA VAL A 541 -8.98 -35.64 -15.01
C VAL A 541 -9.48 -35.82 -13.56
N ARG A 542 -9.79 -34.73 -12.84
CA ARG A 542 -10.37 -34.78 -11.48
C ARG A 542 -11.85 -35.12 -11.47
N LEU A 543 -12.61 -34.64 -12.46
CA LEU A 543 -14.04 -34.96 -12.60
C LEU A 543 -14.25 -36.46 -12.83
N TYR A 544 -13.37 -37.11 -13.58
CA TYR A 544 -13.38 -38.57 -13.73
C TYR A 544 -13.01 -39.35 -12.46
N GLN A 545 -12.34 -38.72 -11.49
CA GLN A 545 -11.88 -39.38 -10.25
C GLN A 545 -12.80 -39.16 -9.04
N GLY A 546 -13.63 -38.11 -9.04
CA GLY A 546 -14.67 -37.90 -8.02
C GLY A 546 -15.92 -38.78 -8.21
N SER A 547 -16.10 -39.34 -9.41
CA SER A 547 -17.22 -40.19 -9.80
C SER A 547 -16.87 -41.69 -9.69
N LYS A 548 -16.29 -42.12 -8.57
CA LYS A 548 -16.03 -43.56 -8.33
C LYS A 548 -17.27 -44.34 -7.85
N HIS A 549 -18.46 -43.72 -7.81
CA HIS A 549 -19.70 -44.41 -7.42
C HIS A 549 -20.62 -44.89 -8.56
N ASP A 550 -20.42 -44.43 -9.81
CA ASP A 550 -21.34 -44.78 -10.92
C ASP A 550 -20.63 -45.51 -12.08
N LEU A 551 -19.72 -46.43 -11.78
CA LEU A 551 -19.20 -47.37 -12.80
C LEU A 551 -20.25 -48.40 -13.23
N ASN A 552 -21.34 -48.57 -12.47
CA ASN A 552 -22.48 -49.40 -12.87
C ASN A 552 -23.41 -48.72 -13.89
N ASP A 553 -23.44 -47.38 -13.95
CA ASP A 553 -24.32 -46.65 -14.86
C ASP A 553 -23.73 -46.54 -16.28
N LEU A 554 -22.41 -46.68 -16.43
CA LEU A 554 -21.76 -46.69 -17.74
C LEU A 554 -21.98 -47.99 -18.53
N GLU A 555 -22.32 -49.11 -17.86
CA GLU A 555 -22.75 -50.34 -18.53
C GLU A 555 -24.19 -50.24 -19.06
N GLN A 556 -25.00 -49.31 -18.55
CA GLN A 556 -26.36 -49.03 -19.06
C GLN A 556 -26.40 -47.93 -20.13
N ALA A 557 -25.32 -47.15 -20.29
CA ALA A 557 -25.23 -46.05 -21.23
C ALA A 557 -24.55 -46.40 -22.57
N LEU A 558 -24.31 -47.70 -22.87
CA LEU A 558 -23.97 -48.11 -24.23
C LEU A 558 -25.24 -48.00 -25.10
N PRO A 559 -25.25 -47.18 -26.17
CA PRO A 559 -26.39 -47.11 -27.06
C PRO A 559 -26.54 -48.48 -27.74
N ARG A 560 -27.67 -49.15 -27.49
CA ARG A 560 -28.11 -50.24 -28.36
C ARG A 560 -28.16 -49.70 -29.78
N ALA A 561 -27.49 -50.38 -30.70
CA ALA A 561 -27.58 -50.14 -32.13
C ALA A 561 -29.06 -50.01 -32.51
N ALA A 562 -29.48 -48.80 -32.85
CA ALA A 562 -30.76 -48.55 -33.48
C ALA A 562 -30.51 -48.66 -34.98
N ASP A 563 -31.20 -49.63 -35.55
CA ASP A 563 -31.23 -49.95 -36.96
C ASP A 563 -31.49 -48.72 -37.84
N GLU A 564 -30.89 -48.80 -39.03
CA GLU A 564 -31.14 -47.96 -40.18
C GLU A 564 -32.64 -47.74 -40.43
N ALA A 565 -33.05 -46.48 -40.45
CA ALA A 565 -34.17 -46.05 -41.28
C ALA A 565 -33.88 -44.65 -41.80
N ALA A 566 -33.57 -44.59 -43.08
CA ALA A 566 -33.39 -43.39 -43.87
C ALA A 566 -34.60 -42.45 -43.74
N ASP A 567 -34.35 -41.16 -43.60
CA ASP A 567 -35.13 -40.20 -44.37
C ASP A 567 -34.32 -38.97 -44.77
N LYS A 568 -34.41 -38.67 -46.07
CA LYS A 568 -33.87 -37.48 -46.71
C LYS A 568 -34.76 -36.30 -46.35
N LYS A 569 -34.17 -35.15 -46.01
CA LYS A 569 -34.68 -33.84 -46.48
C LYS A 569 -33.71 -32.70 -46.21
N ASP A 570 -33.17 -32.22 -47.33
CA ASP A 570 -33.09 -30.84 -47.78
C ASP A 570 -32.44 -29.75 -46.90
N LEU A 571 -31.37 -29.21 -47.50
CA LEU A 571 -30.93 -27.82 -47.45
C LEU A 571 -32.10 -26.82 -47.32
N HIS A 572 -31.93 -25.81 -46.45
CA HIS A 572 -31.78 -24.39 -46.85
C HIS A 572 -31.92 -23.46 -45.63
N LEU A 573 -30.79 -22.87 -45.18
CA LEU A 573 -30.51 -21.42 -45.05
C LEU A 573 -29.22 -21.19 -44.28
#